data_AF-A0A5M6IJZ8-F1
#
_entry.id   AF-A0A5M6IJZ8-F1
#
_cell.length_a   1.000
_cell.length_b   1.000
_cell.length_c   1.000
_cell.angle_alpha   90.00
_cell.angle_beta   90.00
_cell.angle_gamma   90.00
#
_symmetry.space_group_name_H-M   'P 1'
#
loop_
_entity.id
_entity.type
_entity.pdbx_description
1 polymer ?
#
loop_
_entity_poly.entity_id
_entity_poly.type
_entity_poly.pdbx_seq_one_letter_code
_entity_poly.pdbx_strand_id
1 'polypeptide(L)'
;MFVPPLGVLLEASGKTAANWESEKQISIPTGLFKFLVQLAIATSDFNERDYLKENPDVNDAIKMGDIESAKLHYAGYGYFEGRMGALPDVDEAWYLKVYPDVAEAVRKRQISSGAEHFRVVGVKEGRSPSAAYDSAAAKWKAALRSMNA
;
A
#
# COMPACT_ATOMS: atom_id res chain seq x y z
N MET A 1 9.11 -0.96 15.91
CA MET A 1 8.54 -2.27 15.56
C MET A 1 9.56 -3.34 15.88
N PHE A 2 9.14 -4.47 16.46
CA PHE A 2 9.98 -5.64 16.63
C PHE A 2 9.61 -6.68 15.56
N VAL A 3 10.60 -7.16 14.81
CA VAL A 3 10.45 -8.27 13.88
C VAL A 3 11.32 -9.40 14.43
N PRO A 4 10.78 -10.61 14.64
CA PRO A 4 11.57 -11.71 15.17
C PRO A 4 12.71 -12.08 14.21
N PRO A 5 13.81 -12.67 14.72
CA PRO A 5 14.90 -13.15 13.86
C PRO A 5 14.39 -14.11 12.78
N LEU A 6 15.01 -14.07 11.59
CA LEU A 6 14.61 -14.88 10.43
C LEU A 6 14.48 -16.37 10.75
N GLY A 7 15.38 -16.92 11.59
CA GLY A 7 15.32 -18.34 11.98
C GLY A 7 14.00 -18.75 12.62
N VAL A 8 13.40 -17.89 13.45
CA VAL A 8 12.10 -18.14 14.09
C VAL A 8 10.98 -18.16 13.05
N LEU A 9 11.04 -17.26 12.07
CA LEU A 9 10.06 -17.22 10.98
C LEU A 9 10.17 -18.44 10.06
N LEU A 10 11.40 -18.85 9.75
CA LEU A 10 11.66 -20.04 8.94
C LEU A 10 11.16 -21.30 9.65
N GLU A 11 11.49 -21.47 10.93
CA GLU A 11 11.03 -22.62 11.73
C GLU A 11 9.51 -22.70 11.79
N ALA A 12 8.83 -21.56 12.02
CA ALA A 12 7.37 -21.49 12.00
C ALA A 12 6.75 -21.84 10.64
N SER A 13 7.49 -21.69 9.54
CA SER A 13 7.09 -22.09 8.18
C SER A 13 7.54 -23.52 7.81
N GLY A 14 8.19 -24.25 8.73
CA GLY A 14 8.77 -25.57 8.46
C GLY A 14 10.02 -25.54 7.57
N LYS A 15 10.71 -24.40 7.51
CA LYS A 15 11.92 -24.16 6.70
C LYS A 15 13.15 -23.93 7.60
N THR A 16 14.33 -24.00 7.00
CA THR A 16 15.62 -23.71 7.66
C THR A 16 16.45 -22.78 6.79
N ALA A 17 17.47 -22.14 7.38
CA ALA A 17 18.38 -21.26 6.65
C ALA A 17 19.07 -21.95 5.44
N ALA A 18 19.23 -23.28 5.48
CA ALA A 18 19.89 -24.05 4.43
C ALA A 18 18.98 -24.40 3.24
N ASN A 19 17.65 -24.35 3.40
CA ASN A 19 16.71 -24.85 2.39
C ASN A 19 15.74 -23.81 1.85
N TRP A 20 15.70 -22.59 2.41
CA TRP A 20 14.73 -21.58 1.98
C TRP A 20 15.22 -20.73 0.79
N GLU A 21 16.54 -20.60 0.57
CA GLU A 21 17.08 -19.79 -0.54
C GLU A 21 16.82 -20.39 -1.93
N SER A 22 16.65 -21.71 -2.01
CA SER A 22 16.30 -22.42 -3.25
C SER A 22 14.79 -22.50 -3.49
N GLU A 23 13.97 -22.14 -2.49
CA GLU A 23 12.51 -22.19 -2.58
C GLU A 23 11.98 -20.92 -3.25
N LYS A 24 11.21 -21.11 -4.33
CA LYS A 24 10.58 -19.97 -5.02
C LYS A 24 9.43 -19.36 -4.23
N GLN A 25 8.82 -20.14 -3.34
CA GLN A 25 7.63 -19.74 -2.58
C GLN A 25 7.65 -20.37 -1.17
N ILE A 26 7.12 -19.64 -0.19
CA ILE A 26 6.93 -20.13 1.17
C ILE A 26 5.44 -20.02 1.52
N SER A 27 4.86 -21.11 2.01
CA SER A 27 3.50 -21.10 2.56
C SER A 27 3.54 -20.57 3.99
N ILE A 28 2.68 -19.60 4.31
CA ILE A 28 2.55 -19.05 5.65
C ILE A 28 1.08 -19.04 6.09
N PRO A 29 0.79 -19.17 7.40
CA PRO A 29 -0.57 -19.03 7.90
C PRO A 29 -1.17 -17.66 7.54
N THR A 30 -2.46 -17.62 7.19
CA THR A 30 -3.16 -16.37 6.82
C THR A 30 -3.07 -15.31 7.92
N GLY A 31 -3.09 -15.71 9.19
CA GLY A 31 -2.93 -14.78 10.32
C GLY A 31 -1.57 -14.09 10.32
N LEU A 32 -0.49 -14.83 10.01
CA LEU A 32 0.86 -14.26 9.89
C LEU A 32 0.96 -13.32 8.69
N PHE A 33 0.40 -13.71 7.55
CA PHE A 33 0.32 -12.83 6.37
C PHE A 33 -0.40 -11.51 6.71
N LYS A 34 -1.58 -11.60 7.35
CA LYS A 34 -2.35 -10.43 7.77
C LYS A 34 -1.52 -9.54 8.69
N PHE A 35 -0.86 -10.11 9.70
CA PHE A 35 -0.02 -9.37 10.64
C PHE A 35 1.14 -8.64 9.95
N LEU A 36 1.86 -9.30 9.04
CA LEU A 36 2.94 -8.67 8.27
C LEU A 36 2.45 -7.50 7.41
N VAL A 37 1.27 -7.65 6.80
CA VAL A 37 0.63 -6.56 6.03
C VAL A 37 0.24 -5.40 6.94
N GLN A 38 -0.37 -5.68 8.11
CA GLN A 38 -0.71 -4.66 9.11
C GLN A 38 0.51 -3.87 9.57
N LEU A 39 1.62 -4.56 9.84
CA LEU A 39 2.88 -3.93 10.21
C LEU A 39 3.39 -2.99 9.10
N ALA A 40 3.41 -3.46 7.85
CA ALA A 40 3.84 -2.65 6.71
C ALA A 40 2.98 -1.39 6.55
N ILE A 41 1.65 -1.52 6.65
CA ILE A 41 0.71 -0.40 6.55
C ILE A 41 0.88 0.55 7.72
N ALA A 42 1.03 0.06 8.96
CA ALA A 42 1.20 0.91 10.14
C ALA A 42 2.40 1.86 10.00
N THR A 43 3.45 1.44 9.30
CA THR A 43 4.65 2.25 9.03
C THR A 43 4.64 3.02 7.72
N SER A 44 3.64 2.82 6.86
CA SER A 44 3.55 3.53 5.59
C SER A 44 3.15 4.99 5.80
N ASP A 45 3.45 5.84 4.82
CA ASP A 45 2.80 7.14 4.74
C ASP A 45 1.28 6.98 4.63
N PHE A 46 0.55 7.98 5.12
CA PHE A 46 -0.89 7.94 5.25
C PHE A 46 -1.48 9.34 5.14
N ASN A 47 -2.40 9.50 4.21
CA ASN A 47 -3.14 10.73 4.06
C ASN A 47 -4.36 10.73 4.99
N GLU A 48 -4.16 11.14 6.23
CA GLU A 48 -5.24 11.16 7.23
C GLU A 48 -6.39 12.08 6.82
N ARG A 49 -6.08 13.24 6.21
CA ARG A 49 -7.08 14.20 5.76
C ARG A 49 -8.04 13.57 4.75
N ASP A 50 -7.50 12.94 3.71
CA ASP A 50 -8.32 12.36 2.64
C ASP A 50 -9.02 11.09 3.13
N TYR A 51 -8.37 10.30 3.99
CA TYR A 51 -8.99 9.14 4.60
C TYR A 51 -10.22 9.51 5.44
N LEU A 52 -10.12 10.52 6.31
CA LEU A 52 -11.25 10.97 7.13
C LEU A 52 -12.34 11.66 6.31
N LYS A 53 -11.98 12.31 5.19
CA LYS A 53 -12.93 12.89 4.26
C LYS A 53 -13.75 11.82 3.53
N GLU A 54 -13.12 10.72 3.12
CA GLU A 54 -13.78 9.62 2.42
C GLU A 54 -14.48 8.63 3.36
N ASN A 55 -14.11 8.62 4.65
CA ASN A 55 -14.65 7.72 5.67
C ASN A 55 -15.18 8.51 6.89
N PRO A 56 -16.31 9.23 6.74
CA PRO A 56 -16.86 10.06 7.82
C PRO A 56 -17.28 9.26 9.06
N ASP A 57 -17.64 7.98 8.90
CA ASP A 57 -17.92 7.06 10.00
C ASP A 57 -16.72 6.91 10.95
N VAL A 58 -15.51 6.85 10.38
CA VAL A 58 -14.26 6.77 11.16
C VAL A 58 -14.00 8.08 11.88
N ASN A 59 -14.24 9.22 11.23
CA ASN A 59 -14.09 10.54 11.84
C ASN A 59 -15.01 10.71 13.05
N ASP A 60 -16.26 10.26 12.93
CA ASP A 60 -17.24 10.37 14.01
C ASP A 60 -16.91 9.42 15.17
N ALA A 61 -16.47 8.19 14.87
CA ALA A 61 -15.99 7.26 15.89
C ALA A 61 -14.76 7.78 16.65
N ILE A 62 -13.82 8.48 15.98
CA ILE A 62 -12.68 9.13 16.64
C ILE A 62 -13.16 10.26 17.56
N LYS A 63 -14.08 11.12 17.11
CA LYS A 63 -14.63 12.20 17.95
C LYS A 63 -15.37 11.67 19.18
N MET A 64 -15.99 10.50 19.07
CA MET A 64 -16.67 9.82 20.17
C MET A 64 -15.70 9.10 21.12
N GLY A 65 -14.43 8.92 20.73
CA GLY A 65 -13.43 8.20 21.50
C GLY A 65 -13.47 6.69 21.36
N ASP A 66 -14.26 6.17 20.41
CA ASP A 66 -14.37 4.73 20.14
C ASP A 66 -13.14 4.18 19.39
N ILE A 67 -12.45 5.05 18.65
CA ILE A 67 -11.25 4.73 17.87
C ILE A 67 -10.15 5.74 18.22
N GLU A 68 -8.95 5.25 18.50
CA GLU A 68 -7.80 6.09 18.88
C GLU A 68 -7.32 7.00 17.73
N SER A 69 -7.21 6.46 16.52
CA SER A 69 -6.76 7.23 15.35
C SER A 69 -7.21 6.62 14.02
N ALA A 70 -7.23 7.45 12.98
CA ALA A 70 -7.57 7.05 11.63
C ALA A 70 -6.57 6.02 11.07
N LYS A 71 -5.26 6.22 11.36
CA LYS A 71 -4.19 5.31 10.94
C LYS A 71 -4.34 3.93 11.58
N LEU A 72 -4.65 3.88 12.89
CA LEU A 72 -4.88 2.62 13.58
C LEU A 72 -6.08 1.88 12.99
N HIS A 73 -7.19 2.59 12.75
CA HIS A 73 -8.35 2.02 12.09
C HIS A 73 -8.03 1.50 10.69
N TYR A 74 -7.31 2.27 9.88
CA TYR A 74 -6.93 1.85 8.52
C TYR A 74 -6.04 0.61 8.53
N ALA A 75 -5.00 0.58 9.38
CA ALA A 75 -4.12 -0.58 9.48
C ALA A 75 -4.84 -1.81 10.03
N GLY A 76 -5.74 -1.65 11.00
CA GLY A 76 -6.48 -2.75 11.62
C GLY A 76 -7.58 -3.34 10.72
N TYR A 77 -8.32 -2.46 10.04
CA TYR A 77 -9.59 -2.76 9.40
C TYR A 77 -9.68 -2.17 7.99
N GLY A 78 -9.52 -0.85 7.86
CA GLY A 78 -9.85 -0.11 6.64
C GLY A 78 -9.12 -0.60 5.39
N TYR A 79 -7.85 -0.99 5.49
CA TYR A 79 -7.11 -1.56 4.36
C TYR A 79 -7.75 -2.87 3.86
N PHE A 80 -8.14 -3.76 4.76
CA PHE A 80 -8.74 -5.05 4.42
C PHE A 80 -10.19 -4.93 3.95
N GLU A 81 -10.87 -3.85 4.35
CA GLU A 81 -12.19 -3.45 3.84
C GLU A 81 -12.11 -2.77 2.47
N GLY A 82 -10.92 -2.43 1.98
CA GLY A 82 -10.74 -1.67 0.73
C GLY A 82 -11.15 -0.21 0.85
N ARG A 83 -11.11 0.38 2.05
CA ARG A 83 -11.40 1.80 2.27
C ARG A 83 -10.39 2.67 1.51
N MET A 84 -10.92 3.68 0.82
CA MET A 84 -10.15 4.60 -0.01
C MET A 84 -9.66 5.80 0.81
N GLY A 85 -8.81 6.66 0.21
CA GLY A 85 -8.36 7.92 0.80
C GLY A 85 -7.08 7.83 1.65
N ALA A 86 -6.53 6.64 1.86
CA ALA A 86 -5.34 6.45 2.69
C ALA A 86 -4.00 6.63 1.94
N LEU A 87 -4.04 6.65 0.61
CA LEU A 87 -2.85 6.68 -0.24
C LEU A 87 -2.11 8.03 -0.13
N PRO A 88 -0.78 8.06 -0.34
CA PRO A 88 -0.02 9.31 -0.36
C PRO A 88 -0.53 10.31 -1.41
N ASP A 89 -0.29 11.59 -1.14
CA ASP A 89 -0.55 12.65 -2.11
C ASP A 89 0.27 12.44 -3.40
N VAL A 90 -0.33 12.84 -4.52
CA VAL A 90 0.30 12.79 -5.83
C VAL A 90 0.98 14.12 -6.12
N ASP A 91 2.27 14.07 -6.46
CA ASP A 91 2.95 15.21 -7.07
C ASP A 91 2.50 15.27 -8.53
N GLU A 92 1.40 15.99 -8.78
CA GLU A 92 0.74 16.07 -10.09
C GLU A 92 1.71 16.49 -11.20
N ALA A 93 2.55 17.50 -10.95
CA ALA A 93 3.46 18.02 -11.96
C ALA A 93 4.53 16.98 -12.34
N TRP A 94 5.09 16.30 -11.34
CA TRP A 94 6.01 15.19 -11.58
C TRP A 94 5.30 14.01 -12.26
N TYR A 95 4.11 13.65 -11.80
CA TYR A 95 3.34 12.50 -12.28
C TYR A 95 3.01 12.64 -13.76
N LEU A 96 2.50 13.80 -14.19
CA LEU A 96 2.19 14.05 -15.61
C LEU A 96 3.45 14.15 -16.48
N LYS A 97 4.59 14.56 -15.91
CA LYS A 97 5.87 14.55 -16.61
C LYS A 97 6.40 13.12 -16.82
N VAL A 98 6.28 12.26 -15.81
CA VAL A 98 6.78 10.88 -15.84
C VAL A 98 5.85 9.94 -16.59
N TYR A 99 4.55 10.26 -16.65
CA TYR A 99 3.52 9.47 -17.32
C TYR A 99 2.84 10.29 -18.44
N PRO A 100 3.48 10.41 -19.63
CA PRO A 100 2.96 11.22 -20.73
C PRO A 100 1.60 10.77 -21.26
N ASP A 101 1.29 9.48 -21.15
CA ASP A 101 -0.02 8.91 -21.50
C ASP A 101 -1.13 9.49 -20.63
N VAL A 102 -0.86 9.69 -19.34
CA VAL A 102 -1.80 10.33 -18.40
C VAL A 102 -1.92 11.82 -18.70
N ALA A 103 -0.80 12.48 -18.97
CA ALA A 103 -0.82 13.89 -19.39
C ALA A 103 -1.66 14.10 -20.65
N GLU A 104 -1.60 13.17 -21.60
CA GLU A 104 -2.44 13.19 -22.79
C GLU A 104 -3.92 12.98 -22.46
N ALA A 105 -4.24 12.00 -21.60
CA ALA A 105 -5.61 11.75 -21.16
C ALA A 105 -6.22 12.97 -20.44
N VAL A 106 -5.44 13.66 -19.59
CA VAL A 106 -5.85 14.91 -18.93
C VAL A 106 -6.09 16.02 -19.95
N ARG A 107 -5.17 16.23 -20.92
CA ARG A 107 -5.36 17.21 -22.00
C ARG A 107 -6.61 16.95 -22.83
N LYS A 108 -6.92 15.67 -23.09
CA LYS A 108 -8.13 15.23 -23.79
C LYS A 108 -9.39 15.23 -22.92
N ARG A 109 -9.28 15.61 -21.63
CA ARG A 109 -10.37 15.59 -20.64
C ARG A 109 -11.01 14.22 -20.45
N GLN A 110 -10.24 13.16 -20.68
CA GLN A 110 -10.66 11.77 -20.44
C GLN A 110 -10.54 11.40 -18.96
N ILE A 111 -9.68 12.11 -18.23
CA ILE A 111 -9.54 12.05 -16.77
C ILE A 111 -9.27 13.46 -16.24
N SER A 112 -9.71 13.79 -15.03
CA SER A 112 -9.65 15.17 -14.52
C SER A 112 -8.25 15.59 -14.08
N SER A 113 -7.43 14.63 -13.62
CA SER A 113 -6.07 14.86 -13.11
C SER A 113 -5.26 13.57 -13.09
N GLY A 114 -3.94 13.71 -12.98
CA GLY A 114 -3.00 12.66 -12.64
C GLY A 114 -3.27 12.04 -11.27
N ALA A 115 -3.71 12.83 -10.29
CA ALA A 115 -4.14 12.34 -8.99
C ALA A 115 -5.35 11.41 -9.09
N GLU A 116 -6.36 11.80 -9.89
CA GLU A 116 -7.49 10.92 -10.19
C GLU A 116 -7.02 9.64 -10.90
N HIS A 117 -6.16 9.77 -11.92
CA HIS A 117 -5.59 8.63 -12.63
C HIS A 117 -4.89 7.67 -11.67
N PHE A 118 -4.01 8.19 -10.81
CA PHE A 118 -3.28 7.38 -9.85
C PHE A 118 -4.24 6.58 -8.97
N ARG A 119 -5.24 7.24 -8.37
CA ARG A 119 -6.21 6.61 -7.46
C ARG A 119 -7.02 5.50 -8.13
N VAL A 120 -7.45 5.69 -9.38
CA VAL A 120 -8.38 4.74 -10.05
C VAL A 120 -7.68 3.66 -10.88
N VAL A 121 -6.51 3.98 -11.43
CA VAL A 121 -5.77 3.15 -12.39
C VAL A 121 -4.31 2.97 -11.98
N GLY A 122 -3.59 4.07 -11.73
CA GLY A 122 -2.13 4.07 -11.58
C GLY A 122 -1.61 3.19 -10.44
N VAL A 123 -2.32 3.10 -9.31
CA VAL A 123 -1.97 2.20 -8.19
C VAL A 123 -1.94 0.74 -8.65
N LYS A 124 -2.93 0.31 -9.43
CA LYS A 124 -3.03 -1.07 -9.95
C LYS A 124 -1.95 -1.38 -10.98
N GLU A 125 -1.51 -0.37 -11.72
CA GLU A 125 -0.40 -0.48 -12.68
C GLU A 125 0.99 -0.44 -12.02
N GLY A 126 1.04 -0.22 -10.70
CA GLY A 126 2.25 -0.04 -9.92
C GLY A 126 2.99 1.25 -10.28
N ARG A 127 2.28 2.32 -10.64
CA ARG A 127 2.86 3.65 -10.86
C ARG A 127 3.21 4.29 -9.52
N SER A 128 4.20 5.16 -9.53
CA SER A 128 4.58 5.95 -8.37
C SER A 128 3.77 7.25 -8.32
N PRO A 129 3.27 7.71 -7.16
CA PRO A 129 2.58 9.00 -7.05
C PRO A 129 3.53 10.21 -7.05
N SER A 130 4.82 10.01 -6.76
CA SER A 130 5.83 11.09 -6.77
C SER A 130 7.25 10.54 -6.94
N ALA A 131 8.23 11.43 -7.12
CA ALA A 131 9.64 11.04 -7.17
C ALA A 131 10.10 10.28 -5.91
N ALA A 132 9.57 10.65 -4.74
CA ALA A 132 9.96 10.07 -3.45
C ALA A 132 9.62 8.58 -3.35
N TYR A 133 8.56 8.13 -4.04
CA TYR A 133 8.11 6.75 -4.02
C TYR A 133 8.59 5.91 -5.20
N ASP A 134 9.33 6.48 -6.16
CA ASP A 134 9.66 5.81 -7.43
C ASP A 134 10.44 4.51 -7.20
N SER A 135 11.45 4.55 -6.32
CA SER A 135 12.20 3.34 -5.94
C SER A 135 11.32 2.29 -5.25
N ALA A 136 10.40 2.72 -4.38
CA ALA A 136 9.49 1.80 -3.68
C ALA A 136 8.49 1.16 -4.65
N ALA A 137 7.89 1.94 -5.55
CA ALA A 137 6.98 1.46 -6.58
C ALA A 137 7.65 0.44 -7.51
N ALA A 138 8.90 0.72 -7.93
CA ALA A 138 9.68 -0.21 -8.75
C ALA A 138 9.93 -1.55 -8.04
N LYS A 139 10.28 -1.52 -6.75
CA LYS A 139 10.48 -2.73 -5.93
C LYS A 139 9.18 -3.54 -5.81
N TRP A 140 8.06 -2.89 -5.51
CA TRP A 140 6.75 -3.55 -5.44
C TRP A 140 6.36 -4.18 -6.78
N LYS A 141 6.55 -3.45 -7.88
CA LYS A 141 6.26 -3.97 -9.22
C LYS A 141 7.10 -5.19 -9.56
N ALA A 142 8.37 -5.21 -9.19
CA ALA A 142 9.25 -6.37 -9.37
C ALA A 142 8.78 -7.57 -8.52
N ALA A 143 8.49 -7.35 -7.22
CA ALA A 143 8.04 -8.38 -6.30
C ALA A 143 6.68 -9.00 -6.71
N LEU A 144 5.73 -8.18 -7.18
CA LEU A 144 4.43 -8.67 -7.64
C LEU A 144 4.54 -9.45 -8.96
N ARG A 145 5.47 -9.09 -9.84
CA ARG A 145 5.72 -9.85 -11.07
C ARG A 145 6.29 -11.23 -10.79
N SER A 146 7.16 -11.38 -9.79
CA SER A 146 7.69 -12.69 -9.41
C SER A 146 6.64 -13.64 -8.82
N MET A 147 5.47 -13.15 -8.41
CA MET A 147 4.37 -14.03 -7.99
C MET A 147 3.74 -14.81 -9.14
N ASN A 148 3.90 -14.33 -10.39
CA ASN A 148 3.30 -14.90 -11.59
C ASN A 148 4.34 -15.58 -12.51
N ALA A 149 5.60 -15.73 -12.08
CA ALA A 149 6.72 -16.27 -12.84
C ALA A 149 7.18 -17.64 -12.29
#